data_AF-A0A9P5NJX2-F1
#
_entry.id   AF-A0A9P5NJX2-F1
#
_cell.length_a   1.000
_cell.length_b   1.000
_cell.length_c   1.000
_cell.angle_alpha   90.00
_cell.angle_beta   90.00
_cell.angle_gamma   90.00
#
_symmetry.space_group_name_H-M   'P 1'
#
loop_
_entity.id
_entity.type
_entity.pdbx_description
1 polymer ?
#
loop_
_entity_poly.entity_id
_entity_poly.type
_entity_poly.pdbx_seq_one_letter_code
_entity_poly.pdbx_strand_id
1 'polypeptide(L)'
;MDSATITFKKKKKNLKDSYHHYIPRFILRYFARPKPTSPKKRKKLIISTNKVPNPSLIFFYNISTGFLEERSLSKAYGQVNLYRDKNNPNNVDHLEKKLASLEGGACNIMRQIHSGISDGTFSLSREELAKLRKFIFVMHYRNDAVSSKYFQEDNPCNAPLSDWISRYKELRHLKDAVDLWLAGLKYYLETPHLTIISAAKRLRERYGDHSFLDMLRRRLDPEIEEDYFAIDYESLANYFFLGVWEAADDSEFVLTGNTFGLWEGLIYGYPGAHRLYVVSPRIALVLRRTFLHQPHSNDPSVLQSRLAEIPIAPPTIKHANEKALLGIGEMDPIKAKELHDIYRYSKEASKDEFIFRMTKLSREQTYAVNEVVMINANLHPEGSITFLSPPTMLETLRTYMSSHSTLDGKRSLFQPLVRQLTEMDDPLSFVIPTEAFTPKDFKTNADKQLYSFLRYVVENGLSFPSSYNRAYLIFHMATDIANLNNPVSSAIYSVMDKGISRLIKVLDPALPTIFQFGVPSTPRTLVKTLPKEESKIFFALLGHQIDLSGIAAQSHDVLGTIIYEAAVIGMAYWLSSNRPDVLVDLLTPWVTILV
;
A
#
# COMPACT_ATOMS: atom_id res chain seq x y z
N MET A 1 12.34 34.87 65.52
CA MET A 1 11.64 33.60 65.28
C MET A 1 10.98 33.73 63.93
N ASP A 2 11.73 33.38 62.89
CA ASP A 2 11.33 33.46 61.50
C ASP A 2 10.52 32.21 61.12
N SER A 3 9.29 32.38 60.63
CA SER A 3 8.57 31.32 59.94
C SER A 3 8.70 31.54 58.42
N ALA A 4 9.62 30.78 57.83
CA ALA A 4 9.87 30.76 56.40
C ALA A 4 8.73 30.05 55.65
N THR A 5 7.93 30.82 54.92
CA THR A 5 6.95 30.27 53.96
C THR A 5 7.69 29.87 52.67
N ILE A 6 8.09 28.60 52.58
CA ILE A 6 8.69 28.03 51.38
C ILE A 6 7.60 27.87 50.31
N THR A 7 7.52 28.82 49.39
CA THR A 7 6.70 28.69 48.17
C THR A 7 7.44 27.80 47.18
N PHE A 8 7.04 26.52 47.08
CA PHE A 8 7.48 25.65 46.00
C PHE A 8 6.94 26.17 44.65
N LYS A 9 7.72 27.01 43.97
CA LYS A 9 7.54 27.27 42.54
C LYS A 9 7.77 25.96 41.79
N LYS A 10 6.70 25.19 41.53
CA LYS A 10 6.70 24.14 40.50
C LYS A 10 7.14 24.80 39.19
N LYS A 11 8.40 24.61 38.79
CA LYS A 11 8.85 24.91 37.43
C LYS A 11 7.92 24.13 36.49
N LYS A 12 7.02 24.83 35.79
CA LYS A 12 6.40 24.31 34.56
C LYS A 12 7.56 23.97 33.64
N LYS A 13 7.93 22.68 33.59
CA LYS A 13 8.90 22.18 32.63
C LYS A 13 8.26 22.43 31.28
N ASN A 14 8.77 23.40 30.51
CA ASN A 14 8.34 23.58 29.13
C ASN A 14 8.50 22.22 28.45
N LEU A 15 7.36 21.60 28.13
CA LEU A 15 7.29 20.28 27.53
C LEU A 15 7.82 20.42 26.11
N LYS A 16 9.11 20.13 25.95
CA LYS A 16 9.83 20.18 24.68
C LYS A 16 9.15 19.23 23.69
N ASP A 17 8.95 19.71 22.47
CA ASP A 17 8.43 18.89 21.39
C ASP A 17 9.34 17.67 21.15
N SER A 18 8.70 16.50 20.99
CA SER A 18 9.36 15.22 20.82
C SER A 18 9.02 14.65 19.45
N TYR A 19 10.02 14.12 18.74
CA TYR A 19 9.85 13.44 17.47
C TYR A 19 9.60 11.95 17.72
N HIS A 20 8.44 11.46 17.32
CA HIS A 20 7.99 10.10 17.60
C HIS A 20 7.96 9.27 16.32
N HIS A 21 8.58 8.10 16.37
CA HIS A 21 8.68 7.19 15.24
C HIS A 21 7.44 6.30 15.14
N TYR A 22 6.76 6.32 13.99
CA TYR A 22 5.69 5.35 13.72
C TYR A 22 6.25 4.02 13.18
N ILE A 23 7.40 4.03 12.49
CA ILE A 23 8.19 2.81 12.22
C ILE A 23 9.28 2.65 13.28
N PRO A 24 9.31 1.55 14.06
CA PRO A 24 10.30 1.36 15.11
C PRO A 24 11.73 1.47 14.58
N ARG A 25 12.58 2.23 15.29
CA ARG A 25 13.98 2.39 14.90
C ARG A 25 14.73 1.07 14.81
N PHE A 26 14.38 0.07 15.63
CA PHE A 26 15.06 -1.23 15.58
C PHE A 26 14.83 -1.97 14.25
N ILE A 27 13.71 -1.72 13.56
CA ILE A 27 13.43 -2.22 12.21
C ILE A 27 14.27 -1.45 11.19
N LEU A 28 14.27 -0.12 11.26
CA LEU A 28 15.06 0.73 10.36
C LEU A 28 16.57 0.43 10.42
N ARG A 29 17.07 -0.04 11.57
CA ARG A 29 18.47 -0.47 11.71
C ARG A 29 18.84 -1.63 10.79
N TYR A 30 17.90 -2.47 10.37
CA TYR A 30 18.16 -3.53 9.40
C TYR A 30 18.40 -2.98 7.99
N PHE A 31 17.85 -1.81 7.65
CA PHE A 31 18.05 -1.14 6.36
C PHE A 31 19.23 -0.17 6.36
N ALA A 32 19.85 0.07 7.52
CA ALA A 32 20.83 1.14 7.67
C ALA A 32 22.26 0.77 7.25
N ARG A 33 22.97 1.76 6.68
CA ARG A 33 24.39 1.70 6.31
C ARG A 33 25.16 2.91 6.89
N PRO A 34 26.37 2.73 7.46
CA PRO A 34 26.89 1.45 7.93
C PRO A 34 26.00 0.88 9.06
N LYS A 35 26.08 -0.43 9.28
CA LYS A 35 25.28 -1.11 10.31
C LYS A 35 25.52 -0.47 11.68
N PRO A 36 24.46 -0.10 12.42
CA PRO A 36 24.60 0.65 13.66
C PRO A 36 25.30 -0.19 14.73
N THR A 37 26.41 0.32 15.26
CA THR A 37 27.13 -0.30 16.38
C THR A 37 26.37 -0.13 17.70
N SER A 38 26.47 -1.13 18.60
CA SER A 38 25.88 -1.03 19.94
C SER A 38 26.37 0.22 20.71
N PRO A 39 25.56 0.82 21.60
CA PRO A 39 25.97 1.98 22.39
C PRO A 39 27.27 1.77 23.18
N LYS A 40 27.47 0.55 23.71
CA LYS A 40 28.70 0.16 24.43
C LYS A 40 29.92 0.17 23.51
N LYS A 41 29.81 -0.44 22.32
CA LYS A 41 30.87 -0.44 21.31
C LYS A 41 31.15 0.96 20.78
N ARG A 42 30.11 1.78 20.57
CA ARG A 42 30.23 3.18 20.13
C ARG A 42 30.97 4.03 21.17
N LYS A 43 30.62 3.91 22.45
CA LYS A 43 31.31 4.61 23.53
C LYS A 43 32.79 4.19 23.61
N LYS A 44 33.07 2.87 23.51
CA LYS A 44 34.44 2.35 23.47
C LYS A 44 35.22 2.88 22.26
N LEU A 45 34.60 2.94 21.08
CA LEU A 45 35.22 3.45 19.86
C LEU A 45 35.54 4.94 19.97
N ILE A 46 34.60 5.76 20.47
CA ILE A 46 34.84 7.19 20.70
C ILE A 46 35.99 7.39 21.67
N ILE A 47 36.03 6.61 22.76
CA ILE A 47 37.11 6.66 23.75
C ILE A 47 38.45 6.22 23.15
N SER A 48 38.46 5.20 22.28
CA SER A 48 39.72 4.66 21.73
C SER A 48 40.26 5.39 20.50
N THR A 49 39.39 5.99 19.67
CA THR A 49 39.80 6.60 18.39
C THR A 49 39.59 8.12 18.34
N ASN A 50 38.97 8.72 19.36
CA ASN A 50 38.53 10.13 19.37
C ASN A 50 37.68 10.55 18.14
N LYS A 51 37.17 9.60 17.36
CA LYS A 51 36.32 9.85 16.19
C LYS A 51 34.87 9.52 16.51
N VAL A 52 33.96 10.44 16.19
CA VAL A 52 32.52 10.18 16.23
C VAL A 52 32.19 9.26 15.05
N PRO A 53 31.64 8.06 15.28
CA PRO A 53 31.30 7.17 14.17
C PRO A 53 30.22 7.80 13.29
N ASN A 54 30.36 7.60 11.97
CA ASN A 54 29.43 8.08 10.96
C ASN A 54 27.97 7.71 11.33
N PRO A 55 27.02 8.63 11.14
CA PRO A 55 25.62 8.33 11.39
C PRO A 55 25.18 7.18 10.48
N SER A 56 24.39 6.25 11.03
CA SER A 56 23.72 5.24 10.20
C SER A 56 22.61 5.92 9.40
N LEU A 57 22.69 5.78 8.08
CA LEU A 57 21.76 6.34 7.10
C LEU A 57 20.95 5.22 6.45
N ILE A 58 19.77 5.56 5.92
CA ILE A 58 18.96 4.68 5.07
C ILE A 58 18.74 5.36 3.73
N PHE A 59 18.66 4.57 2.66
CA PHE A 59 18.11 5.05 1.40
C PHE A 59 16.62 5.26 1.55
N PHE A 60 16.15 6.45 1.24
CA PHE A 60 14.76 6.87 1.37
C PHE A 60 14.35 7.54 0.07
N TYR A 61 13.52 6.86 -0.71
CA TYR A 61 12.87 7.45 -1.87
C TYR A 61 11.56 8.10 -1.45
N ASN A 62 11.43 9.40 -1.71
CA ASN A 62 10.20 10.14 -1.48
C ASN A 62 9.36 10.15 -2.77
N ILE A 63 8.15 9.60 -2.72
CA ILE A 63 7.26 9.53 -3.88
C ILE A 63 6.74 10.92 -4.27
N SER A 64 6.48 11.82 -3.31
CA SER A 64 5.94 13.15 -3.63
C SER A 64 6.97 14.03 -4.34
N THR A 65 8.23 13.93 -3.97
CA THR A 65 9.30 14.76 -4.54
C THR A 65 10.07 14.07 -5.67
N GLY A 66 9.98 12.75 -5.79
CA GLY A 66 10.71 11.96 -6.79
C GLY A 66 12.22 11.85 -6.52
N PHE A 67 12.68 12.17 -5.31
CA PHE A 67 14.11 12.14 -4.97
C PHE A 67 14.48 10.97 -4.07
N LEU A 68 15.64 10.37 -4.38
CA LEU A 68 16.33 9.43 -3.50
C LEU A 68 17.24 10.21 -2.55
N GLU A 69 17.00 10.06 -1.26
CA GLU A 69 17.72 10.73 -0.20
C GLU A 69 18.40 9.73 0.75
N GLU A 70 19.53 10.11 1.33
CA GLU A 70 20.07 9.41 2.49
C GLU A 70 19.57 10.07 3.78
N ARG A 71 18.72 9.38 4.53
CA ARG A 71 18.13 9.90 5.77
C ARG A 71 18.73 9.26 7.01
N SER A 72 18.98 10.08 8.03
CA SER A 72 19.35 9.56 9.36
C SER A 72 18.18 8.82 10.00
N LEU A 73 18.46 7.73 10.72
CA LEU A 73 17.45 6.96 11.47
C LEU A 73 16.61 7.79 12.44
N SER A 74 17.15 8.90 12.95
CA SER A 74 16.44 9.79 13.88
C SER A 74 15.40 10.69 13.21
N LYS A 75 15.45 10.85 11.88
CA LYS A 75 14.60 11.78 11.12
C LYS A 75 13.71 11.08 10.08
N ALA A 76 13.80 9.76 9.96
CA ALA A 76 12.95 8.99 9.07
C ALA A 76 11.74 8.45 9.83
N TYR A 77 10.58 8.38 9.16
CA TYR A 77 9.37 7.69 9.62
C TYR A 77 8.90 8.07 11.02
N GLY A 78 8.79 9.38 11.27
CA GLY A 78 8.24 9.91 12.51
C GLY A 78 7.64 11.30 12.33
N GLN A 79 6.98 11.74 13.39
CA GLN A 79 6.26 13.01 13.43
C GLN A 79 6.39 13.63 14.81
N VAL A 80 6.37 14.97 14.83
CA VAL A 80 6.46 15.72 16.08
C VAL A 80 5.16 15.57 16.85
N ASN A 81 5.27 15.18 18.13
CA ASN A 81 4.17 15.09 19.09
C ASN A 81 3.05 14.09 18.73
N LEU A 82 3.33 13.08 17.90
CA LEU A 82 2.32 12.09 17.44
C LEU A 82 1.52 11.43 18.59
N TYR A 83 2.20 11.02 19.67
CA TYR A 83 1.56 10.34 20.82
C TYR A 83 1.30 11.25 22.02
N ARG A 84 1.35 12.57 21.83
CA ARG A 84 1.27 13.51 22.93
C ARG A 84 -0.18 13.70 23.37
N ASP A 85 -0.50 13.14 24.52
CA ASP A 85 -1.83 13.20 25.11
C ASP A 85 -1.97 14.46 25.99
N LYS A 86 -2.67 15.47 25.46
CA LYS A 86 -2.93 16.73 26.18
C LYS A 86 -3.98 16.56 27.28
N ASN A 87 -4.77 15.50 27.25
CA ASN A 87 -5.77 15.18 28.27
C ASN A 87 -5.14 14.54 29.52
N ASN A 88 -3.86 14.17 29.46
CA ASN A 88 -3.06 13.70 30.60
C ASN A 88 -1.94 14.70 30.97
N PRO A 89 -2.25 15.84 31.62
CA PRO A 89 -1.30 16.93 31.84
C PRO A 89 -0.13 16.56 32.77
N ASN A 90 -0.29 15.52 33.59
CA ASN A 90 0.76 15.04 34.49
C ASN A 90 1.85 14.25 33.75
N ASN A 91 1.52 13.62 32.63
CA ASN A 91 2.46 12.84 31.82
C ASN A 91 1.97 12.74 30.36
N VAL A 92 2.13 13.83 29.62
CA VAL A 92 1.66 13.91 28.22
C VAL A 92 2.33 12.90 27.28
N ASP A 93 3.53 12.41 27.64
CA ASP A 93 4.30 11.42 26.87
C ASP A 93 4.19 10.00 27.46
N HIS A 94 3.13 9.70 28.24
CA HIS A 94 2.99 8.39 28.89
C HIS A 94 2.89 7.22 27.90
N LEU A 95 2.29 7.43 26.72
CA LEU A 95 2.16 6.41 25.68
C LEU A 95 3.52 6.05 25.06
N GLU A 96 4.41 7.02 24.88
CA GLU A 96 5.76 6.78 24.34
C GLU A 96 6.55 5.79 25.20
N LYS A 97 6.45 5.91 26.54
CA LYS A 97 7.11 4.95 27.45
C LYS A 97 6.55 3.53 27.31
N LYS A 98 5.23 3.40 27.12
CA LYS A 98 4.57 2.10 26.95
C LYS A 98 4.89 1.49 25.59
N LEU A 99 4.91 2.30 24.54
CA LEU A 99 5.37 1.90 23.20
C LEU A 99 6.81 1.41 23.25
N ALA A 100 7.71 2.15 23.89
CA ALA A 100 9.11 1.73 24.04
C ALA A 100 9.27 0.37 24.74
N SER A 101 8.41 0.07 25.73
CA SER A 101 8.38 -1.25 26.38
C SER A 101 7.94 -2.37 25.43
N LEU A 102 6.84 -2.16 24.69
CA LEU A 102 6.35 -3.11 23.69
C LEU A 102 7.37 -3.34 22.56
N GLU A 103 7.96 -2.26 22.04
CA GLU A 103 9.02 -2.32 21.04
C GLU A 103 10.27 -3.03 21.56
N GLY A 104 10.63 -2.84 22.82
CA GLY A 104 11.74 -3.56 23.46
C GLY A 104 11.53 -5.07 23.47
N GLY A 105 10.32 -5.51 23.82
CA GLY A 105 9.92 -6.92 23.75
C GLY A 105 9.94 -7.46 22.31
N ALA A 106 9.31 -6.74 21.38
CA ALA A 106 9.27 -7.12 19.97
C ALA A 106 10.67 -7.18 19.31
N CYS A 107 11.58 -6.28 19.70
CA CYS A 107 12.96 -6.29 19.22
C CYS A 107 13.69 -7.58 19.59
N ASN A 108 13.47 -8.12 20.79
CA ASN A 108 14.06 -9.40 21.21
C ASN A 108 13.48 -10.56 20.39
N ILE A 109 12.16 -10.59 20.20
CA ILE A 109 11.48 -11.59 19.37
C ILE A 109 12.01 -11.52 17.92
N MET A 110 12.15 -10.33 17.34
CA MET A 110 12.69 -10.18 15.98
C MET A 110 14.14 -10.68 15.87
N ARG A 111 14.98 -10.50 16.90
CA ARG A 111 16.33 -11.08 16.90
C ARG A 111 16.30 -12.60 16.90
N GLN A 112 15.36 -13.20 17.63
CA GLN A 112 15.18 -14.65 17.64
C GLN A 112 14.75 -15.17 16.27
N ILE A 113 13.78 -14.52 15.62
CA ILE A 113 13.37 -14.85 14.24
C ILE A 113 14.56 -14.72 13.27
N HIS A 114 15.33 -13.64 13.37
CA HIS A 114 16.53 -13.45 12.54
C HIS A 114 17.62 -14.50 12.79
N SER A 115 17.77 -14.95 14.04
CA SER A 115 18.74 -16.00 14.37
C SER A 115 18.32 -17.35 13.80
N GLY A 116 17.00 -17.58 13.65
CA GLY A 116 16.43 -18.77 13.04
C GLY A 116 16.61 -18.89 11.52
N ILE A 117 17.14 -17.87 10.85
CA ILE A 117 17.39 -17.91 9.39
C ILE A 117 18.34 -19.07 9.02
N SER A 118 19.42 -19.27 9.80
CA SER A 118 20.39 -20.34 9.51
C SER A 118 19.76 -21.74 9.59
N ASP A 119 18.80 -21.90 10.51
CA ASP A 119 18.21 -23.20 10.83
C ASP A 119 16.85 -23.39 10.11
N GLY A 120 16.37 -22.36 9.42
CA GLY A 120 15.05 -22.31 8.77
C GLY A 120 13.86 -22.38 9.74
N THR A 121 14.09 -22.28 11.05
CA THR A 121 13.07 -22.41 12.10
C THR A 121 13.37 -21.52 13.29
N PHE A 122 12.33 -21.17 14.06
CA PHE A 122 12.46 -20.49 15.34
C PHE A 122 11.32 -20.90 16.27
N SER A 123 11.57 -20.86 17.58
CA SER A 123 10.55 -21.14 18.61
C SER A 123 10.08 -19.83 19.25
N LEU A 124 8.82 -19.72 19.63
CA LEU A 124 8.30 -18.66 20.49
C LEU A 124 7.41 -19.26 21.57
N SER A 125 7.53 -18.78 22.81
CA SER A 125 6.54 -19.08 23.83
C SER A 125 5.17 -18.44 23.51
N ARG A 126 4.09 -18.94 24.11
CA ARG A 126 2.76 -18.31 24.02
C ARG A 126 2.79 -16.83 24.44
N GLU A 127 3.54 -16.52 25.48
CA GLU A 127 3.70 -15.15 25.97
C GLU A 127 4.41 -14.26 24.95
N GLU A 128 5.47 -14.75 24.31
CA GLU A 128 6.15 -14.03 23.23
C GLU A 128 5.24 -13.86 22.00
N LEU A 129 4.48 -14.88 21.64
CA LEU A 129 3.52 -14.79 20.55
C LEU A 129 2.41 -13.77 20.84
N ALA A 130 1.92 -13.69 22.08
CA ALA A 130 0.97 -12.67 22.51
C ALA A 130 1.57 -11.25 22.42
N LYS A 131 2.83 -11.08 22.85
CA LYS A 131 3.57 -9.82 22.70
C LYS A 131 3.76 -9.45 21.23
N LEU A 132 4.09 -10.41 20.36
CA LEU A 132 4.26 -10.20 18.93
C LEU A 132 2.94 -9.79 18.27
N ARG A 133 1.83 -10.48 18.53
CA ARG A 133 0.49 -10.11 18.04
C ARG A 133 0.12 -8.68 18.43
N LYS A 134 0.34 -8.34 19.70
CA LYS A 134 0.10 -7.00 20.23
C LYS A 134 0.98 -5.95 19.54
N PHE A 135 2.27 -6.24 19.35
CA PHE A 135 3.17 -5.37 18.60
C PHE A 135 2.68 -5.15 17.17
N ILE A 136 2.40 -6.22 16.41
CA ILE A 136 1.94 -6.16 15.03
C ILE A 136 0.66 -5.32 14.89
N PHE A 137 -0.33 -5.57 15.77
CA PHE A 137 -1.57 -4.79 15.80
C PHE A 137 -1.31 -3.30 16.08
N VAL A 138 -0.54 -3.00 17.13
CA VAL A 138 -0.24 -1.62 17.50
C VAL A 138 0.56 -0.91 16.41
N MET A 139 1.45 -1.60 15.70
CA MET A 139 2.18 -1.00 14.57
C MET A 139 1.25 -0.62 13.41
N HIS A 140 0.26 -1.46 13.13
CA HIS A 140 -0.78 -1.15 12.14
C HIS A 140 -1.64 0.06 12.59
N TYR A 141 -2.08 0.03 13.85
CA TYR A 141 -2.95 1.06 14.43
C TYR A 141 -2.27 2.43 14.56
N ARG A 142 -0.95 2.48 14.81
CA ARG A 142 -0.25 3.72 15.18
C ARG A 142 0.28 4.58 14.02
N ASN A 143 -0.03 4.20 12.78
CA ASN A 143 0.44 4.89 11.58
C ASN A 143 -0.10 6.35 11.53
N ASP A 144 0.70 7.32 11.06
CA ASP A 144 0.29 8.73 10.92
C ASP A 144 -0.92 8.89 9.98
N ALA A 145 -0.98 8.10 8.90
CA ALA A 145 -2.15 8.09 8.02
C ALA A 145 -3.43 7.64 8.74
N VAL A 146 -3.28 6.87 9.83
CA VAL A 146 -4.36 6.31 10.63
C VAL A 146 -4.77 7.26 11.76
N SER A 147 -3.82 7.91 12.44
CA SER A 147 -4.09 8.68 13.67
C SER A 147 -5.14 9.78 13.51
N SER A 148 -5.21 10.43 12.34
CA SER A 148 -6.19 11.48 12.08
C SER A 148 -7.50 10.99 11.48
N LYS A 149 -7.52 9.84 10.81
CA LYS A 149 -8.66 9.38 9.99
C LYS A 149 -9.43 8.19 10.55
N TYR A 150 -8.84 7.44 11.48
CA TYR A 150 -9.40 6.15 11.94
C TYR A 150 -10.79 6.29 12.55
N PHE A 151 -11.02 7.34 13.34
CA PHE A 151 -12.31 7.61 13.98
C PHE A 151 -12.95 8.93 13.50
N GLN A 152 -12.64 9.34 12.26
CA GLN A 152 -13.34 10.46 11.64
C GLN A 152 -14.80 10.06 11.37
N GLU A 153 -15.74 10.84 11.88
CA GLU A 153 -17.19 10.56 11.80
C GLU A 153 -17.72 10.68 10.37
N ASP A 154 -17.12 11.55 9.55
CA ASP A 154 -17.47 11.75 8.14
C ASP A 154 -16.83 10.74 7.18
N ASN A 155 -15.95 9.86 7.69
CA ASN A 155 -15.35 8.80 6.88
C ASN A 155 -16.40 7.71 6.58
N PRO A 156 -16.72 7.42 5.30
CA PRO A 156 -17.70 6.38 4.95
C PRO A 156 -17.36 5.00 5.51
N CYS A 157 -16.08 4.70 5.73
CA CYS A 157 -15.65 3.44 6.34
C CYS A 157 -16.08 3.29 7.81
N ASN A 158 -16.41 4.40 8.47
CA ASN A 158 -16.86 4.46 9.86
C ASN A 158 -18.38 4.57 9.98
N ALA A 159 -19.15 4.50 8.88
CA ALA A 159 -20.60 4.62 8.94
C ALA A 159 -21.27 3.67 9.96
N PRO A 160 -20.88 2.38 10.07
CA PRO A 160 -21.43 1.49 11.10
C PRO A 160 -21.05 1.86 12.54
N LEU A 161 -19.99 2.67 12.71
CA LEU A 161 -19.38 3.03 14.00
C LEU A 161 -19.80 4.42 14.49
N SER A 162 -20.47 5.22 13.65
CA SER A 162 -20.69 6.65 13.88
C SER A 162 -21.33 6.94 15.25
N ASP A 163 -22.43 6.25 15.58
CA ASP A 163 -23.12 6.46 16.86
C ASP A 163 -22.24 6.12 18.08
N TRP A 164 -21.45 5.04 17.97
CA TRP A 164 -20.52 4.64 19.02
C TRP A 164 -19.40 5.68 19.19
N ILE A 165 -18.84 6.18 18.08
CA ILE A 165 -17.79 7.23 18.11
C ILE A 165 -18.32 8.47 18.82
N SER A 166 -19.49 8.98 18.42
CA SER A 166 -20.09 10.18 19.00
C SER A 166 -20.35 10.01 20.49
N ARG A 167 -20.97 8.88 20.88
CA ARG A 167 -21.27 8.60 22.29
C ARG A 167 -20.01 8.41 23.13
N TYR A 168 -19.03 7.65 22.64
CA TYR A 168 -17.79 7.41 23.38
C TYR A 168 -17.04 8.72 23.63
N LYS A 169 -17.00 9.62 22.64
CA LYS A 169 -16.44 10.97 22.79
C LYS A 169 -17.18 11.78 23.84
N GLU A 170 -18.51 11.77 23.82
CA GLU A 170 -19.33 12.49 24.81
C GLU A 170 -19.09 11.99 26.24
N LEU A 171 -19.21 10.67 26.46
CA LEU A 171 -19.04 10.04 27.76
C LEU A 171 -17.65 10.24 28.38
N ARG A 172 -16.61 10.33 27.55
CA ARG A 172 -15.21 10.49 27.97
C ARG A 172 -14.69 11.92 27.82
N HIS A 173 -15.55 12.86 27.43
CA HIS A 173 -15.20 14.27 27.19
C HIS A 173 -14.01 14.45 26.21
N LEU A 174 -13.96 13.64 25.16
CA LEU A 174 -12.93 13.70 24.12
C LEU A 174 -13.32 14.71 23.04
N LYS A 175 -12.34 15.49 22.55
CA LYS A 175 -12.61 16.62 21.66
C LYS A 175 -12.74 16.19 20.22
N ASP A 176 -11.89 15.27 19.78
CA ASP A 176 -11.77 14.90 18.37
C ASP A 176 -11.43 13.40 18.19
N ALA A 177 -11.29 13.00 16.93
CA ALA A 177 -10.95 11.63 16.55
C ALA A 177 -9.54 11.22 17.00
N VAL A 178 -8.62 12.18 17.17
CA VAL A 178 -7.24 11.93 17.62
C VAL A 178 -7.24 11.57 19.11
N ASP A 179 -8.02 12.29 19.92
CA ASP A 179 -8.23 11.96 21.33
C ASP A 179 -8.79 10.54 21.50
N LEU A 180 -9.77 10.15 20.67
CA LEU A 180 -10.32 8.78 20.66
C LEU A 180 -9.29 7.75 20.21
N TRP A 181 -8.50 8.07 19.19
CA TRP A 181 -7.42 7.19 18.74
C TRP A 181 -6.35 6.99 19.83
N LEU A 182 -5.98 8.04 20.57
CA LEU A 182 -5.07 7.95 21.72
C LEU A 182 -5.66 7.11 22.85
N ALA A 183 -6.98 7.21 23.10
CA ALA A 183 -7.66 6.37 24.08
C ALA A 183 -7.61 4.88 23.69
N GLY A 184 -7.84 4.55 22.42
CA GLY A 184 -7.66 3.19 21.90
C GLY A 184 -6.21 2.72 22.02
N LEU A 185 -5.23 3.55 21.65
CA LEU A 185 -3.80 3.23 21.80
C LEU A 185 -3.44 2.93 23.26
N LYS A 186 -3.97 3.71 24.20
CA LYS A 186 -3.80 3.50 25.63
C LYS A 186 -4.40 2.16 26.05
N TYR A 187 -5.65 1.88 25.67
CA TYR A 187 -6.32 0.60 25.96
C TYR A 187 -5.48 -0.57 25.47
N TYR A 188 -5.05 -0.53 24.21
CA TYR A 188 -4.21 -1.59 23.65
C TYR A 188 -2.94 -1.74 24.45
N LEU A 189 -2.20 -0.68 24.76
CA LEU A 189 -0.92 -0.77 25.48
C LEU A 189 -1.06 -1.26 26.93
N GLU A 190 -2.11 -0.85 27.63
CA GLU A 190 -2.31 -1.15 29.06
C GLU A 190 -2.96 -2.51 29.31
N THR A 191 -3.89 -2.94 28.45
CA THR A 191 -4.65 -4.16 28.66
C THR A 191 -3.86 -5.40 28.21
N PRO A 192 -3.69 -6.43 29.06
CA PRO A 192 -3.03 -7.67 28.67
C PRO A 192 -3.73 -8.36 27.49
N HIS A 193 -2.97 -8.99 26.59
CA HIS A 193 -3.50 -9.66 25.38
C HIS A 193 -4.70 -10.57 25.67
N LEU A 194 -4.56 -11.48 26.65
CA LEU A 194 -5.63 -12.41 27.01
C LEU A 194 -6.88 -11.69 27.53
N THR A 195 -6.72 -10.59 28.26
CA THR A 195 -7.85 -9.79 28.75
C THR A 195 -8.63 -9.17 27.60
N ILE A 196 -7.94 -8.67 26.57
CA ILE A 196 -8.56 -8.13 25.35
C ILE A 196 -9.34 -9.23 24.62
N ILE A 197 -8.73 -10.39 24.39
CA ILE A 197 -9.39 -11.51 23.71
C ILE A 197 -10.62 -12.00 24.49
N SER A 198 -10.52 -12.10 25.81
CA SER A 198 -11.65 -12.51 26.64
C SER A 198 -12.79 -11.48 26.64
N ALA A 199 -12.49 -10.18 26.53
CA ALA A 199 -13.52 -9.15 26.39
C ALA A 199 -14.29 -9.29 25.08
N ALA A 200 -13.58 -9.45 23.96
CA ALA A 200 -14.21 -9.71 22.66
C ALA A 200 -15.05 -11.00 22.64
N LYS A 201 -14.55 -12.07 23.28
CA LYS A 201 -15.28 -13.35 23.40
C LYS A 201 -16.61 -13.17 24.16
N ARG A 202 -16.61 -12.45 25.30
CA ARG A 202 -17.84 -12.19 26.07
C ARG A 202 -18.89 -11.43 25.27
N LEU A 203 -18.47 -10.47 24.43
CA LEU A 203 -19.40 -9.75 23.55
C LEU A 203 -20.00 -10.69 22.51
N ARG A 204 -19.16 -11.48 21.84
CA ARG A 204 -19.61 -12.47 20.86
C ARG A 204 -20.60 -13.47 21.47
N GLU A 205 -20.37 -13.91 22.71
CA GLU A 205 -21.30 -14.77 23.46
C GLU A 205 -22.60 -14.05 23.82
N ARG A 206 -22.54 -12.77 24.21
CA ARG A 206 -23.72 -11.95 24.54
C ARG A 206 -24.68 -11.77 23.37
N TYR A 207 -24.16 -11.48 22.18
CA TYR A 207 -24.98 -11.23 20.99
C TYR A 207 -25.24 -12.50 20.16
N GLY A 208 -24.41 -13.52 20.29
CA GLY A 208 -24.36 -14.68 19.39
C GLY A 208 -23.65 -14.35 18.07
N ASP A 209 -23.00 -15.36 17.45
CA ASP A 209 -22.12 -15.15 16.30
C ASP A 209 -22.79 -14.43 15.11
N HIS A 210 -24.03 -14.80 14.77
CA HIS A 210 -24.73 -14.22 13.61
C HIS A 210 -25.11 -12.75 13.85
N SER A 211 -25.76 -12.46 14.97
CA SER A 211 -26.18 -11.10 15.33
C SER A 211 -24.98 -10.19 15.57
N PHE A 212 -23.89 -10.73 16.13
CA PHE A 212 -22.63 -10.00 16.30
C PHE A 212 -22.04 -9.56 14.95
N LEU A 213 -22.01 -10.44 13.95
CA LEU A 213 -21.53 -10.10 12.61
C LEU A 213 -22.46 -9.11 11.89
N ASP A 214 -23.77 -9.22 12.06
CA ASP A 214 -24.73 -8.27 11.47
C ASP A 214 -24.58 -6.88 12.11
N MET A 215 -24.43 -6.82 13.44
CA MET A 215 -24.16 -5.59 14.19
C MET A 215 -22.90 -4.89 13.68
N LEU A 216 -21.78 -5.61 13.51
CA LEU A 216 -20.54 -5.01 13.00
C LEU A 216 -20.64 -4.49 11.57
N ARG A 217 -21.53 -5.06 10.75
CA ARG A 217 -21.71 -4.67 9.34
C ARG A 217 -22.66 -3.49 9.17
N ARG A 218 -23.73 -3.44 9.97
CA ARG A 218 -24.83 -2.49 9.77
C ARG A 218 -24.72 -1.29 10.69
N ARG A 219 -24.63 -1.55 12.00
CA ARG A 219 -24.67 -0.54 13.05
C ARG A 219 -24.18 -1.14 14.36
N LEU A 220 -23.04 -0.67 14.84
CA LEU A 220 -22.49 -1.05 16.14
C LEU A 220 -23.45 -0.59 17.26
N ASP A 221 -23.68 -1.45 18.24
CA ASP A 221 -24.42 -1.07 19.44
C ASP A 221 -23.65 0.04 20.19
N PRO A 222 -24.22 1.27 20.31
CA PRO A 222 -23.53 2.38 20.96
C PRO A 222 -23.36 2.18 22.47
N GLU A 223 -24.06 1.22 23.09
CA GLU A 223 -23.91 0.87 24.50
C GLU A 223 -22.66 0.02 24.78
N ILE A 224 -21.95 -0.42 23.75
CA ILE A 224 -20.65 -1.07 23.90
C ILE A 224 -19.64 0.00 24.33
N GLU A 225 -19.05 -0.11 25.54
CA GLU A 225 -18.07 0.87 26.03
C GLU A 225 -16.67 0.66 25.40
N GLU A 226 -15.64 0.38 26.20
CA GLU A 226 -14.25 0.12 25.75
C GLU A 226 -14.11 -1.21 24.98
N ASP A 227 -15.17 -1.99 24.98
CA ASP A 227 -15.29 -3.31 24.42
C ASP A 227 -15.17 -3.32 22.88
N TYR A 228 -15.42 -2.20 22.19
CA TYR A 228 -15.15 -2.09 20.75
C TYR A 228 -13.66 -2.27 20.43
N PHE A 229 -12.76 -1.69 21.23
CA PHE A 229 -11.32 -1.88 21.02
C PHE A 229 -10.95 -3.36 21.12
N ALA A 230 -11.61 -4.12 22.01
CA ALA A 230 -11.41 -5.54 22.09
C ALA A 230 -11.82 -6.27 20.80
N ILE A 231 -12.96 -5.91 20.22
CA ILE A 231 -13.46 -6.47 18.96
C ILE A 231 -12.46 -6.21 17.82
N ASP A 232 -12.02 -4.96 17.67
CA ASP A 232 -11.09 -4.56 16.62
C ASP A 232 -9.77 -5.34 16.73
N TYR A 233 -9.22 -5.44 17.94
CA TYR A 233 -8.02 -6.24 18.22
C TYR A 233 -8.21 -7.73 17.93
N GLU A 234 -9.32 -8.32 18.37
CA GLU A 234 -9.64 -9.73 18.18
C GLU A 234 -9.75 -10.08 16.69
N SER A 235 -10.30 -9.16 15.89
CA SER A 235 -10.43 -9.32 14.44
C SER A 235 -9.09 -9.61 13.76
N LEU A 236 -8.00 -8.96 14.17
CA LEU A 236 -6.67 -9.27 13.64
C LEU A 236 -6.05 -10.50 14.32
N ALA A 237 -6.24 -10.64 15.63
CA ALA A 237 -5.55 -11.67 16.42
C ALA A 237 -6.03 -13.10 16.12
N ASN A 238 -7.31 -13.28 15.78
CA ASN A 238 -7.94 -14.60 15.62
C ASN A 238 -8.33 -14.94 14.18
N TYR A 239 -8.53 -13.96 13.29
CA TYR A 239 -8.88 -14.24 11.90
C TYR A 239 -7.66 -14.56 11.03
N PHE A 240 -6.46 -14.44 11.57
CA PHE A 240 -5.22 -14.68 10.84
C PHE A 240 -4.29 -15.64 11.57
N PHE A 241 -3.53 -16.41 10.80
CA PHE A 241 -2.42 -17.21 11.29
C PHE A 241 -1.09 -16.62 10.80
N LEU A 242 -0.05 -16.79 11.61
CA LEU A 242 1.28 -16.23 11.37
C LEU A 242 2.12 -17.16 10.49
N GLY A 243 2.69 -16.59 9.44
CA GLY A 243 3.80 -17.12 8.67
C GLY A 243 4.99 -16.17 8.68
N VAL A 244 6.16 -16.70 8.36
CA VAL A 244 7.39 -15.92 8.20
C VAL A 244 8.04 -16.29 6.88
N TRP A 245 8.26 -15.29 6.05
CA TRP A 245 8.94 -15.43 4.77
C TRP A 245 10.33 -14.83 4.83
N GLU A 246 11.28 -15.57 4.25
CA GLU A 246 12.65 -15.13 4.05
C GLU A 246 12.86 -14.79 2.56
N ALA A 247 13.44 -13.64 2.25
CA ALA A 247 13.75 -13.25 0.87
C ALA A 247 14.72 -14.24 0.19
N ALA A 248 14.76 -14.30 -1.15
CA ALA A 248 15.78 -15.08 -1.87
C ALA A 248 17.18 -14.49 -1.66
N ASP A 249 18.25 -15.29 -1.66
CA ASP A 249 19.60 -14.89 -1.20
C ASP A 249 20.19 -13.62 -1.85
N ASP A 250 19.85 -13.38 -3.11
CA ASP A 250 20.31 -12.27 -3.94
C ASP A 250 19.29 -11.13 -4.07
N SER A 251 18.21 -11.22 -3.32
CA SER A 251 17.11 -10.27 -3.30
C SER A 251 16.85 -9.76 -1.89
N GLU A 252 16.06 -8.70 -1.79
CA GLU A 252 15.65 -8.14 -0.52
C GLU A 252 14.21 -7.67 -0.54
N PHE A 253 13.56 -7.69 0.62
CA PHE A 253 12.32 -6.98 0.82
C PHE A 253 12.56 -5.48 0.97
N VAL A 254 11.67 -4.69 0.37
CA VAL A 254 11.66 -3.23 0.48
C VAL A 254 10.63 -2.80 1.53
N LEU A 255 10.88 -1.67 2.19
CA LEU A 255 10.02 -1.11 3.23
C LEU A 255 9.34 0.17 2.72
N THR A 256 8.13 0.44 3.19
CA THR A 256 7.39 1.69 2.86
C THR A 256 6.88 2.39 4.11
N GLY A 257 6.48 3.66 4.01
CA GLY A 257 5.93 4.44 5.12
C GLY A 257 4.69 3.83 5.78
N ASN A 258 3.89 3.05 5.04
CA ASN A 258 2.73 2.32 5.55
C ASN A 258 2.96 0.80 5.69
N THR A 259 4.21 0.36 5.88
CA THR A 259 4.59 -1.08 5.80
C THR A 259 3.93 -2.02 6.80
N PHE A 260 3.29 -1.52 7.86
CA PHE A 260 2.66 -2.38 8.86
C PHE A 260 1.18 -2.62 8.53
N GLY A 261 0.88 -3.84 8.10
CA GLY A 261 -0.48 -4.28 7.80
C GLY A 261 -0.89 -4.00 6.36
N LEU A 262 0.09 -4.00 5.44
CA LEU A 262 -0.14 -3.95 4.00
C LEU A 262 -1.08 -5.10 3.64
N TRP A 263 -2.19 -4.79 2.99
CA TRP A 263 -3.13 -5.84 2.60
C TRP A 263 -2.80 -6.33 1.19
N GLU A 264 -3.03 -7.62 0.97
CA GLU A 264 -2.98 -8.24 -0.35
C GLU A 264 -4.14 -9.21 -0.50
N GLY A 265 -4.59 -9.34 -1.75
CA GLY A 265 -5.56 -10.32 -2.19
C GLY A 265 -7.00 -9.99 -1.83
N LEU A 266 -7.91 -10.48 -2.66
CA LEU A 266 -9.35 -10.33 -2.51
C LEU A 266 -9.98 -11.70 -2.24
N ILE A 267 -10.81 -11.79 -1.22
CA ILE A 267 -11.66 -12.95 -0.92
C ILE A 267 -13.10 -12.55 -1.19
N TYR A 268 -13.77 -13.17 -2.16
CA TYR A 268 -15.08 -12.78 -2.67
C TYR A 268 -15.15 -11.28 -3.03
N GLY A 269 -14.08 -10.75 -3.63
CA GLY A 269 -13.97 -9.32 -3.96
C GLY A 269 -13.63 -8.41 -2.77
N TYR A 270 -13.58 -8.91 -1.53
CA TYR A 270 -13.22 -8.12 -0.35
C TYR A 270 -11.74 -8.20 -0.01
N PRO A 271 -11.07 -7.08 0.31
CA PRO A 271 -9.63 -7.06 0.55
C PRO A 271 -9.21 -7.75 1.84
N GLY A 272 -7.96 -8.22 1.84
CA GLY A 272 -7.25 -8.68 3.04
C GLY A 272 -7.22 -10.20 3.17
N ALA A 273 -6.83 -10.89 2.10
CA ALA A 273 -6.41 -12.29 2.17
C ALA A 273 -5.15 -12.46 3.02
N HIS A 274 -4.22 -11.51 2.87
CA HIS A 274 -2.98 -11.42 3.62
C HIS A 274 -2.81 -10.03 4.24
N ARG A 275 -2.11 -9.97 5.38
CA ARG A 275 -1.49 -8.75 5.93
C ARG A 275 0.01 -8.95 6.02
N LEU A 276 0.78 -8.09 5.36
CA LEU A 276 2.23 -8.16 5.31
C LEU A 276 2.85 -7.10 6.24
N TYR A 277 3.96 -7.49 6.85
CA TYR A 277 4.76 -6.65 7.73
C TYR A 277 6.23 -6.88 7.40
N VAL A 278 6.83 -5.98 6.60
CA VAL A 278 8.26 -6.06 6.28
C VAL A 278 9.05 -5.51 7.46
N VAL A 279 9.81 -6.39 8.13
CA VAL A 279 10.55 -6.06 9.35
C VAL A 279 12.06 -6.00 9.14
N SER A 280 12.55 -6.48 8.00
CA SER A 280 13.93 -6.32 7.55
C SER A 280 14.03 -6.61 6.03
N PRO A 281 15.19 -6.34 5.40
CA PRO A 281 15.46 -6.76 4.01
C PRO A 281 15.35 -8.28 3.79
N ARG A 282 15.42 -9.08 4.85
CA ARG A 282 15.40 -10.55 4.76
C ARG A 282 14.10 -11.16 5.24
N ILE A 283 13.31 -10.48 6.08
CA ILE A 283 12.17 -11.07 6.79
C ILE A 283 10.91 -10.24 6.59
N ALA A 284 9.85 -10.92 6.15
CA ALA A 284 8.48 -10.44 6.19
C ALA A 284 7.64 -11.34 7.11
N LEU A 285 6.89 -10.74 8.02
CA LEU A 285 5.84 -11.44 8.76
C LEU A 285 4.57 -11.38 7.93
N VAL A 286 3.85 -12.50 7.85
CA VAL A 286 2.63 -12.63 7.09
C VAL A 286 1.53 -13.12 8.00
N LEU A 287 0.45 -12.37 8.07
CA LEU A 287 -0.80 -12.83 8.66
C LEU A 287 -1.70 -13.24 7.52
N ARG A 288 -1.96 -14.54 7.37
CA ARG A 288 -2.86 -15.09 6.34
C ARG A 288 -4.22 -15.39 6.95
N ARG A 289 -5.33 -15.07 6.26
CA ARG A 289 -6.66 -15.38 6.80
C ARG A 289 -6.82 -16.87 7.06
N THR A 290 -7.36 -17.23 8.21
CA THR A 290 -7.66 -18.62 8.59
C THR A 290 -8.65 -19.29 7.64
N PHE A 291 -9.51 -18.51 6.97
CA PHE A 291 -10.37 -18.98 5.88
C PHE A 291 -9.61 -19.71 4.76
N LEU A 292 -8.36 -19.32 4.49
CA LEU A 292 -7.53 -19.89 3.44
C LEU A 292 -6.96 -21.28 3.78
N HIS A 293 -7.29 -21.84 4.95
CA HIS A 293 -7.05 -23.24 5.27
C HIS A 293 -8.19 -24.16 4.80
N GLN A 294 -9.34 -23.62 4.41
CA GLN A 294 -10.48 -24.43 4.00
C GLN A 294 -10.24 -25.04 2.61
N PRO A 295 -10.70 -26.27 2.36
CA PRO A 295 -10.73 -26.83 1.02
C PRO A 295 -11.45 -25.87 0.06
N HIS A 296 -10.96 -25.73 -1.17
CA HIS A 296 -11.51 -24.86 -2.22
C HIS A 296 -11.39 -23.34 -1.98
N SER A 297 -10.76 -22.88 -0.91
CA SER A 297 -10.55 -21.44 -0.67
C SER A 297 -9.66 -20.76 -1.72
N ASN A 298 -8.90 -21.54 -2.50
CA ASN A 298 -7.99 -21.07 -3.54
C ASN A 298 -8.62 -21.05 -4.94
N ASP A 299 -9.92 -21.30 -5.06
CA ASP A 299 -10.64 -21.20 -6.33
C ASP A 299 -10.54 -19.75 -6.87
N PRO A 300 -10.22 -19.53 -8.17
CA PRO A 300 -10.11 -18.18 -8.74
C PRO A 300 -11.39 -17.32 -8.61
N SER A 301 -12.57 -17.94 -8.49
CA SER A 301 -13.83 -17.23 -8.23
C SER A 301 -13.96 -16.74 -6.78
N VAL A 302 -13.19 -17.34 -5.86
CA VAL A 302 -13.19 -17.04 -4.43
C VAL A 302 -12.02 -16.15 -4.06
N LEU A 303 -10.83 -16.43 -4.59
CA LEU A 303 -9.58 -15.82 -4.18
C LEU A 303 -8.82 -15.26 -5.38
N GLN A 304 -8.59 -13.95 -5.35
CA GLN A 304 -7.62 -13.30 -6.23
C GLN A 304 -6.41 -12.91 -5.39
N SER A 305 -5.31 -13.65 -5.51
CA SER A 305 -4.07 -13.36 -4.77
C SER A 305 -2.84 -13.86 -5.53
N ARG A 306 -1.78 -13.07 -5.54
CA ARG A 306 -0.45 -13.43 -6.08
C ARG A 306 0.40 -14.18 -5.05
N LEU A 307 0.01 -14.12 -3.78
CA LEU A 307 0.78 -14.64 -2.66
C LEU A 307 0.18 -15.89 -2.01
N ALA A 308 -1.03 -16.30 -2.43
CA ALA A 308 -1.74 -17.44 -1.87
C ALA A 308 -0.98 -18.77 -2.03
N GLU A 309 -0.30 -18.95 -3.17
CA GLU A 309 0.45 -20.16 -3.48
C GLU A 309 1.74 -20.31 -2.66
N ILE A 310 2.24 -19.23 -2.05
CA ILE A 310 3.43 -19.29 -1.20
C ILE A 310 3.06 -20.07 0.08
N PRO A 311 3.74 -21.19 0.39
CA PRO A 311 3.34 -22.02 1.51
C PRO A 311 3.64 -21.34 2.86
N ILE A 312 2.72 -21.52 3.81
CA ILE A 312 2.93 -21.19 5.23
C ILE A 312 2.59 -22.44 6.03
N ALA A 313 3.61 -23.06 6.62
CA ALA A 313 3.41 -24.23 7.46
C ALA A 313 2.83 -23.83 8.82
N PRO A 314 1.88 -24.60 9.38
CA PRO A 314 1.45 -24.39 10.76
C PRO A 314 2.61 -24.65 11.73
N PRO A 315 2.67 -23.94 12.87
CA PRO A 315 3.70 -24.21 13.86
C PRO A 315 3.52 -25.58 14.50
N THR A 316 4.63 -26.24 14.83
CA THR A 316 4.61 -27.39 15.74
C THR A 316 4.50 -26.89 17.17
N ILE A 317 3.49 -27.37 17.90
CA ILE A 317 3.23 -26.91 19.27
C ILE A 317 3.76 -27.93 20.26
N LYS A 318 4.60 -27.48 21.20
CA LYS A 318 5.00 -28.24 22.39
C LYS A 318 4.24 -27.70 23.59
N HIS A 319 3.29 -28.48 24.09
CA HIS A 319 2.49 -28.08 25.23
C HIS A 319 3.28 -28.22 26.52
N ALA A 320 3.24 -27.19 27.37
CA ALA A 320 3.93 -27.22 28.66
C ALA A 320 3.36 -28.30 29.59
N ASN A 321 2.08 -28.64 29.45
CA ASN A 321 1.43 -29.73 30.17
C ASN A 321 0.68 -30.65 29.19
N GLU A 322 1.40 -31.55 28.53
CA GLU A 322 0.83 -32.56 27.63
C GLU A 322 -0.21 -33.44 28.33
N LYS A 323 -0.04 -33.70 29.64
CA LYS A 323 -0.98 -34.52 30.42
C LYS A 323 -2.38 -33.90 30.50
N ALA A 324 -2.48 -32.57 30.52
CA ALA A 324 -3.76 -31.87 30.52
C ALA A 324 -4.55 -32.05 29.21
N LEU A 325 -3.89 -32.51 28.14
CA LEU A 325 -4.48 -32.69 26.81
C LEU A 325 -4.55 -34.16 26.38
N LEU A 326 -4.19 -35.10 27.27
CA LEU A 326 -4.27 -36.53 27.00
C LEU A 326 -5.73 -36.95 26.79
N GLY A 327 -5.96 -37.80 25.77
CA GLY A 327 -7.28 -38.35 25.47
C GLY A 327 -8.25 -37.40 24.77
N ILE A 328 -7.87 -36.13 24.50
CA ILE A 328 -8.75 -35.17 23.82
C ILE A 328 -9.21 -35.67 22.44
N GLY A 329 -8.34 -36.36 21.70
CA GLY A 329 -8.69 -36.89 20.37
C GLY A 329 -9.77 -37.97 20.39
N GLU A 330 -10.05 -38.57 21.55
CA GLU A 330 -11.07 -39.60 21.75
C GLU A 330 -12.37 -39.04 22.36
N MET A 331 -12.37 -37.76 22.73
CA MET A 331 -13.54 -37.08 23.31
C MET A 331 -14.50 -36.56 22.26
N ASP A 332 -15.74 -36.31 22.67
CA ASP A 332 -16.70 -35.54 21.89
C ASP A 332 -16.12 -34.16 21.49
N PRO A 333 -16.27 -33.70 20.24
CA PRO A 333 -15.67 -32.46 19.75
C PRO A 333 -16.00 -31.21 20.57
N ILE A 334 -17.19 -31.12 21.16
CA ILE A 334 -17.60 -29.96 21.98
C ILE A 334 -16.81 -29.97 23.27
N LYS A 335 -16.75 -31.12 23.95
CA LYS A 335 -15.98 -31.28 25.19
C LYS A 335 -14.47 -31.11 24.97
N ALA A 336 -13.96 -31.64 23.85
CA ALA A 336 -12.58 -31.45 23.43
C ALA A 336 -12.24 -29.96 23.26
N LYS A 337 -13.13 -29.19 22.63
CA LYS A 337 -12.98 -27.74 22.47
C LYS A 337 -13.02 -27.00 23.81
N GLU A 338 -13.96 -27.35 24.69
CA GLU A 338 -14.05 -26.75 26.03
C GLU A 338 -12.78 -26.98 26.85
N LEU A 339 -12.26 -28.21 26.88
CA LEU A 339 -11.03 -28.54 27.58
C LEU A 339 -9.82 -27.81 26.99
N HIS A 340 -9.73 -27.73 25.66
CA HIS A 340 -8.70 -26.94 24.99
C HIS A 340 -8.76 -25.46 25.35
N ASP A 341 -9.96 -24.89 25.42
CA ASP A 341 -10.15 -23.49 25.82
C ASP A 341 -9.71 -23.30 27.29
N ILE A 342 -10.17 -24.15 28.21
CA ILE A 342 -9.75 -24.11 29.62
C ILE A 342 -8.22 -24.16 29.74
N TYR A 343 -7.57 -25.08 29.03
CA TYR A 343 -6.12 -25.18 29.01
C TYR A 343 -5.47 -23.90 28.47
N ARG A 344 -5.96 -23.34 27.35
CA ARG A 344 -5.40 -22.13 26.72
C ARG A 344 -5.42 -20.91 27.64
N TYR A 345 -6.38 -20.82 28.57
CA TYR A 345 -6.48 -19.75 29.56
C TYR A 345 -5.73 -20.05 30.88
N SER A 346 -5.15 -21.25 31.02
CA SER A 346 -4.36 -21.63 32.19
C SER A 346 -3.01 -20.90 32.26
N LYS A 347 -2.41 -20.85 33.45
CA LYS A 347 -1.07 -20.27 33.62
C LYS A 347 0.00 -21.15 32.96
N GLU A 348 -0.23 -22.46 32.93
CA GLU A 348 0.67 -23.46 32.36
C GLU A 348 0.83 -23.24 30.85
N ALA A 349 -0.27 -22.99 30.13
CA ALA A 349 -0.26 -22.76 28.69
C ALA A 349 0.55 -21.53 28.27
N SER A 350 0.83 -20.57 29.17
CA SER A 350 1.71 -19.42 28.88
C SER A 350 3.13 -19.85 28.48
N LYS A 351 3.54 -21.06 28.89
CA LYS A 351 4.85 -21.66 28.60
C LYS A 351 4.83 -22.60 27.39
N ASP A 352 3.69 -22.76 26.70
CA ASP A 352 3.64 -23.51 25.45
C ASP A 352 4.63 -22.92 24.46
N GLU A 353 5.38 -23.77 23.78
CA GLU A 353 6.32 -23.37 22.74
C GLU A 353 5.73 -23.65 21.35
N PHE A 354 5.88 -22.68 20.46
CA PHE A 354 5.44 -22.73 19.07
C PHE A 354 6.67 -22.68 18.17
N ILE A 355 6.96 -23.79 17.50
CA ILE A 355 8.09 -23.89 16.58
C ILE A 355 7.59 -23.60 15.17
N PHE A 356 8.00 -22.47 14.62
CA PHE A 356 7.65 -22.02 13.29
C PHE A 356 8.72 -22.40 12.28
N ARG A 357 8.28 -22.79 11.08
CA ARG A 357 9.14 -22.93 9.90
C ARG A 357 9.11 -21.67 9.08
N MET A 358 10.29 -21.23 8.65
CA MET A 358 10.44 -20.09 7.74
C MET A 358 10.36 -20.59 6.30
N THR A 359 9.57 -19.91 5.47
CA THR A 359 9.52 -20.20 4.03
C THR A 359 10.51 -19.30 3.32
N LYS A 360 11.61 -19.87 2.82
CA LYS A 360 12.52 -19.17 1.93
C LYS A 360 11.89 -19.02 0.56
N LEU A 361 11.78 -17.79 0.08
CA LEU A 361 11.12 -17.46 -1.17
C LEU A 361 12.06 -17.64 -2.37
N SER A 362 11.46 -17.89 -3.53
CA SER A 362 12.16 -17.67 -4.80
C SER A 362 12.35 -16.16 -5.05
N ARG A 363 13.15 -15.83 -6.06
CA ARG A 363 13.37 -14.43 -6.45
C ARG A 363 12.07 -13.79 -6.93
N GLU A 364 11.31 -14.51 -7.74
CA GLU A 364 10.00 -14.10 -8.27
C GLU A 364 8.99 -13.89 -7.14
N GLN A 365 8.95 -14.79 -6.16
CA GLN A 365 8.09 -14.64 -4.98
C GLN A 365 8.51 -13.44 -4.13
N THR A 366 9.81 -13.17 -3.98
CA THR A 366 10.30 -11.97 -3.28
C THR A 366 9.86 -10.70 -4.00
N TYR A 367 9.94 -10.68 -5.34
CA TYR A 367 9.45 -9.55 -6.13
C TYR A 367 7.93 -9.39 -6.07
N ALA A 368 7.16 -10.48 -6.00
CA ALA A 368 5.72 -10.42 -5.79
C ALA A 368 5.36 -9.77 -4.44
N VAL A 369 6.12 -10.05 -3.38
CA VAL A 369 5.97 -9.34 -2.09
C VAL A 369 6.31 -7.87 -2.22
N ASN A 370 7.42 -7.52 -2.87
CA ASN A 370 7.82 -6.13 -3.09
C ASN A 370 6.80 -5.36 -3.95
N GLU A 371 6.17 -6.00 -4.92
CA GLU A 371 5.10 -5.42 -5.72
C GLU A 371 3.92 -4.97 -4.83
N VAL A 372 3.51 -5.78 -3.85
CA VAL A 372 2.50 -5.36 -2.86
C VAL A 372 2.94 -4.13 -2.08
N VAL A 373 4.21 -4.09 -1.67
CA VAL A 373 4.79 -2.94 -0.96
C VAL A 373 4.72 -1.69 -1.83
N MET A 374 5.12 -1.78 -3.10
CA MET A 374 5.13 -0.64 -4.04
C MET A 374 3.72 -0.17 -4.43
N ILE A 375 2.76 -1.10 -4.57
CA ILE A 375 1.35 -0.76 -4.79
C ILE A 375 0.81 0.02 -3.59
N ASN A 376 1.04 -0.47 -2.37
CA ASN A 376 0.53 0.21 -1.18
C ASN A 376 1.27 1.54 -0.89
N ALA A 377 2.54 1.65 -1.25
CA ALA A 377 3.33 2.87 -1.07
C ALA A 377 2.74 4.05 -1.86
N ASN A 378 2.13 3.80 -3.02
CA ASN A 378 1.59 4.84 -3.90
C ASN A 378 0.14 5.27 -3.56
N LEU A 379 -0.52 4.60 -2.61
CA LEU A 379 -1.87 4.97 -2.15
C LEU A 379 -1.90 6.32 -1.43
N HIS A 380 -0.75 6.81 -0.99
CA HIS A 380 -0.61 8.10 -0.33
C HIS A 380 0.33 9.02 -1.12
N PRO A 381 -0.02 10.31 -1.31
CA PRO A 381 0.85 11.27 -1.96
C PRO A 381 2.24 11.37 -1.29
N GLU A 382 2.28 11.30 0.04
CA GLU A 382 3.51 11.31 0.86
C GLU A 382 4.12 9.91 1.06
N GLY A 383 3.86 9.01 0.11
CA GLY A 383 4.42 7.67 0.12
C GLY A 383 5.96 7.68 0.06
N SER A 384 6.57 6.59 0.49
CA SER A 384 8.04 6.45 0.42
C SER A 384 8.45 4.99 0.33
N ILE A 385 9.67 4.76 -0.16
CA ILE A 385 10.32 3.44 -0.19
C ILE A 385 11.68 3.54 0.49
N THR A 386 12.01 2.56 1.32
CA THR A 386 13.32 2.34 1.91
C THR A 386 13.83 0.96 1.53
N PHE A 387 15.08 0.90 1.09
CA PHE A 387 15.75 -0.34 0.70
C PHE A 387 17.18 -0.33 1.23
N LEU A 388 17.81 -1.50 1.24
CA LEU A 388 19.19 -1.63 1.69
C LEU A 388 20.14 -1.51 0.51
N SER A 389 19.89 -2.17 -0.62
CA SER A 389 20.83 -2.35 -1.73
C SER A 389 20.38 -1.64 -3.02
N PRO A 390 21.10 -0.61 -3.50
CA PRO A 390 20.77 0.08 -4.75
C PRO A 390 20.68 -0.84 -5.99
N PRO A 391 21.62 -1.77 -6.24
CA PRO A 391 21.50 -2.68 -7.38
C PRO A 391 20.30 -3.63 -7.28
N THR A 392 20.05 -4.18 -6.09
CA THR A 392 18.90 -5.07 -5.85
C THR A 392 17.57 -4.33 -5.97
N MET A 393 17.52 -3.06 -5.54
CA MET A 393 16.36 -2.20 -5.72
C MET A 393 16.12 -1.88 -7.20
N LEU A 394 17.17 -1.58 -7.96
CA LEU A 394 17.05 -1.34 -9.40
C LEU A 394 16.42 -2.54 -10.11
N GLU A 395 16.87 -3.75 -9.80
CA GLU A 395 16.29 -4.98 -10.35
C GLU A 395 14.85 -5.21 -9.90
N THR A 396 14.54 -4.92 -8.63
CA THR A 396 13.18 -4.97 -8.09
C THR A 396 12.26 -4.01 -8.85
N LEU A 397 12.72 -2.79 -9.16
CA LEU A 397 11.96 -1.81 -9.93
C LEU A 397 11.77 -2.25 -11.37
N ARG A 398 12.80 -2.74 -12.05
CA ARG A 398 12.70 -3.25 -13.42
C ARG A 398 11.65 -4.34 -13.51
N THR A 399 11.69 -5.30 -12.57
CA THR A 399 10.69 -6.36 -12.48
C THR A 399 9.28 -5.80 -12.28
N TYR A 400 9.11 -4.88 -11.33
CA TYR A 400 7.80 -4.25 -11.05
C TYR A 400 7.25 -3.44 -12.23
N MET A 401 8.11 -2.74 -12.98
CA MET A 401 7.73 -2.00 -14.19
C MET A 401 7.25 -2.92 -15.31
N SER A 402 7.81 -4.12 -15.40
CA SER A 402 7.43 -5.15 -16.38
C SER A 402 6.28 -6.07 -15.95
N SER A 403 5.85 -5.97 -14.69
CA SER A 403 4.81 -6.83 -14.13
C SER A 403 3.43 -6.52 -14.73
N HIS A 404 2.67 -7.59 -15.01
CA HIS A 404 1.29 -7.52 -15.51
C HIS A 404 0.26 -7.65 -14.35
N SER A 405 0.61 -7.19 -13.15
CA SER A 405 -0.31 -7.25 -12.00
C SER A 405 -1.61 -6.49 -12.27
N THR A 406 -2.72 -7.08 -11.82
CA THR A 406 -4.11 -6.58 -11.95
C THR A 406 -4.46 -5.50 -10.92
N LEU A 407 -3.60 -5.27 -9.94
CA LEU A 407 -3.79 -4.22 -8.93
C LEU A 407 -3.02 -2.98 -9.41
N ASP A 408 -3.75 -2.02 -9.99
CA ASP A 408 -3.20 -0.81 -10.58
C ASP A 408 -2.49 0.06 -9.55
N GLY A 409 -1.15 0.01 -9.55
CA GLY A 409 -0.29 0.98 -8.91
C GLY A 409 0.19 2.04 -9.89
N LYS A 410 0.42 3.27 -9.43
CA LYS A 410 0.99 4.36 -10.24
C LYS A 410 2.49 4.12 -10.49
N ARG A 411 2.83 3.15 -11.36
CA ARG A 411 4.21 2.74 -11.66
C ARG A 411 5.11 3.91 -12.08
N SER A 412 4.56 4.86 -12.83
CA SER A 412 5.27 6.07 -13.29
C SER A 412 5.92 6.87 -12.14
N LEU A 413 5.39 6.78 -10.92
CA LEU A 413 5.95 7.45 -9.74
C LEU A 413 7.32 6.92 -9.32
N PHE A 414 7.74 5.75 -9.81
CA PHE A 414 9.07 5.18 -9.52
C PHE A 414 10.07 5.36 -10.67
N GLN A 415 9.66 5.95 -11.80
CA GLN A 415 10.57 6.26 -12.91
C GLN A 415 11.76 7.16 -12.51
N PRO A 416 11.57 8.20 -11.68
CA PRO A 416 12.69 8.99 -11.18
C PRO A 416 13.70 8.16 -10.37
N LEU A 417 13.22 7.18 -9.58
CA LEU A 417 14.09 6.29 -8.82
C LEU A 417 14.89 5.36 -9.73
N VAL A 418 14.28 4.81 -10.77
CA VAL A 418 14.98 3.96 -11.77
C VAL A 418 16.14 4.74 -12.40
N ARG A 419 15.91 6.00 -12.79
CA ARG A 419 16.96 6.86 -13.36
C ARG A 419 18.11 7.08 -12.37
N GLN A 420 17.78 7.56 -11.17
CA GLN A 420 18.77 7.82 -10.11
C GLN A 420 19.59 6.57 -9.76
N LEU A 421 18.97 5.39 -9.67
CA LEU A 421 19.68 4.14 -9.37
C LEU A 421 20.53 3.64 -10.53
N THR A 422 20.10 3.87 -11.78
CA THR A 422 20.90 3.54 -12.96
C THR A 422 22.17 4.40 -13.02
N GLU A 423 22.06 5.69 -12.69
CA GLU A 423 23.21 6.61 -12.59
C GLU A 423 24.18 6.22 -11.46
N MET A 424 23.69 5.62 -10.38
CA MET A 424 24.55 5.15 -9.27
C MET A 424 25.34 3.87 -9.59
N ASP A 425 24.85 3.04 -10.51
CA ASP A 425 25.47 1.74 -10.86
C ASP A 425 26.61 1.90 -11.89
N ASP A 426 26.70 3.06 -12.57
CA ASP A 426 27.75 3.38 -13.55
C ASP A 426 28.44 4.73 -13.28
N PRO A 427 29.53 4.77 -12.49
CA PRO A 427 30.24 6.01 -12.18
C PRO A 427 31.08 6.58 -13.33
N LEU A 428 31.15 5.92 -14.49
CA LEU A 428 31.95 6.36 -15.65
C LEU A 428 31.14 7.00 -16.78
N SER A 429 29.83 7.17 -16.64
CA SER A 429 29.01 7.86 -17.64
C SER A 429 28.98 9.38 -17.44
N PHE A 430 30.15 10.02 -17.50
CA PHE A 430 30.29 11.39 -18.03
C PHE A 430 31.04 11.31 -19.36
N VAL A 431 30.38 10.72 -20.34
CA VAL A 431 30.41 11.23 -21.70
C VAL A 431 28.95 11.45 -22.03
N ILE A 432 28.59 12.71 -22.28
CA ILE A 432 27.44 13.00 -23.12
C ILE A 432 27.87 12.58 -24.53
N PRO A 433 27.25 11.55 -25.12
CA PRO A 433 26.71 11.70 -26.44
C PRO A 433 25.24 11.99 -26.25
N THR A 434 24.88 13.22 -26.59
CA THR A 434 23.56 13.60 -27.02
C THR A 434 23.19 12.72 -28.21
N GLU A 435 22.73 11.50 -27.98
CA GLU A 435 21.78 10.85 -28.88
C GLU A 435 20.39 10.97 -28.23
N ALA A 436 19.96 12.21 -27.98
CA ALA A 436 18.79 12.71 -28.69
C ALA A 436 18.61 11.99 -30.02
N PHE A 437 17.38 11.55 -30.31
CA PHE A 437 16.92 11.36 -31.69
C PHE A 437 17.49 12.50 -32.55
N THR A 438 18.59 12.25 -33.28
CA THR A 438 19.11 13.25 -34.19
C THR A 438 18.13 13.29 -35.35
N PRO A 439 17.54 14.46 -35.64
CA PRO A 439 16.57 14.60 -36.71
C PRO A 439 17.30 14.61 -38.05
N LYS A 440 17.48 13.43 -38.64
CA LYS A 440 17.95 13.31 -40.02
C LYS A 440 16.81 13.15 -41.04
N ASP A 441 15.56 13.03 -40.59
CA ASP A 441 14.42 12.65 -41.45
C ASP A 441 13.27 13.67 -41.55
N PHE A 442 13.39 14.89 -40.99
CA PHE A 442 12.35 15.91 -41.14
C PHE A 442 12.33 16.48 -42.56
N LYS A 443 11.29 16.13 -43.34
CA LYS A 443 11.14 16.56 -44.73
C LYS A 443 10.40 17.89 -44.86
N THR A 444 9.59 18.27 -43.87
CA THR A 444 8.76 19.48 -43.92
C THR A 444 8.87 20.33 -42.65
N ASN A 445 8.49 21.62 -42.75
CA ASN A 445 8.37 22.50 -41.57
C ASN A 445 7.28 22.03 -40.60
N ALA A 446 6.25 21.34 -41.09
CA ALA A 446 5.21 20.76 -40.26
C ALA A 446 5.75 19.64 -39.35
N ASP A 447 6.68 18.80 -39.85
CA ASP A 447 7.34 17.76 -39.04
C ASP A 447 8.09 18.37 -37.85
N LYS A 448 8.78 19.50 -38.07
CA LYS A 448 9.50 20.24 -37.04
C LYS A 448 8.56 20.88 -36.02
N GLN A 449 7.43 21.42 -36.48
CA GLN A 449 6.43 22.04 -35.61
C GLN A 449 5.75 21.00 -34.71
N LEU A 450 5.32 19.87 -35.26
CA LEU A 450 4.75 18.77 -34.47
C LEU A 450 5.77 18.23 -33.47
N TYR A 451 7.03 18.00 -33.89
CA TYR A 451 8.07 17.52 -32.99
C TYR A 451 8.37 18.49 -31.85
N SER A 452 8.50 19.79 -32.16
CA SER A 452 8.74 20.82 -31.15
C SER A 452 7.56 20.91 -30.18
N PHE A 453 6.34 20.88 -30.71
CA PHE A 453 5.13 20.90 -29.90
C PHE A 453 5.03 19.70 -28.96
N LEU A 454 5.24 18.48 -29.46
CA LEU A 454 5.24 17.26 -28.65
C LEU A 454 6.31 17.29 -27.56
N ARG A 455 7.49 17.82 -27.87
CA ARG A 455 8.56 18.00 -26.87
C ARG A 455 8.12 18.93 -25.73
N TYR A 456 7.53 20.08 -26.05
CA TYR A 456 7.00 21.00 -25.03
C TYR A 456 5.87 20.39 -24.21
N VAL A 457 5.02 19.57 -24.83
CA VAL A 457 3.94 18.85 -24.13
C VAL A 457 4.50 17.79 -23.18
N VAL A 458 5.51 17.02 -23.60
CA VAL A 458 6.14 15.95 -22.79
C VAL A 458 6.99 16.53 -21.65
N GLU A 459 7.66 17.66 -21.88
CA GLU A 459 8.44 18.38 -20.86
C GLU A 459 7.54 19.19 -19.90
N ASN A 460 6.21 19.05 -19.97
CA ASN A 460 5.19 19.77 -19.17
C ASN A 460 5.24 21.31 -19.28
N GLY A 461 5.74 21.85 -20.38
CA GLY A 461 5.82 23.30 -20.62
C GLY A 461 4.49 23.95 -21.03
N LEU A 462 3.48 23.16 -21.39
CA LEU A 462 2.18 23.62 -21.87
C LEU A 462 1.03 22.99 -21.06
N SER A 463 0.11 23.81 -20.56
CA SER A 463 -1.10 23.34 -19.88
C SER A 463 -2.30 23.34 -20.83
N PHE A 464 -3.14 22.31 -20.70
CA PHE A 464 -4.38 22.18 -21.49
C PHE A 464 -5.58 22.12 -20.55
N PRO A 465 -6.77 22.61 -20.98
CA PRO A 465 -7.99 22.52 -20.18
C PRO A 465 -8.40 21.08 -19.83
N SER A 466 -8.11 20.12 -20.72
CA SER A 466 -8.34 18.69 -20.51
C SER A 466 -7.42 17.83 -21.38
N SER A 467 -7.37 16.52 -21.12
CA SER A 467 -6.66 15.57 -21.99
C SER A 467 -7.28 15.51 -23.38
N TYR A 468 -8.61 15.69 -23.50
CA TYR A 468 -9.32 15.71 -24.78
C TYR A 468 -8.82 16.87 -25.63
N ASN A 469 -8.69 18.07 -25.05
CA ASN A 469 -8.19 19.24 -25.75
C ASN A 469 -6.77 19.01 -26.30
N ARG A 470 -5.89 18.40 -25.50
CA ARG A 470 -4.53 18.04 -25.92
C ARG A 470 -4.57 17.04 -27.07
N ALA A 471 -5.29 15.95 -26.91
CA ALA A 471 -5.38 14.86 -27.88
C ALA A 471 -6.00 15.31 -29.20
N TYR A 472 -7.05 16.14 -29.15
CA TYR A 472 -7.71 16.72 -30.31
C TYR A 472 -6.73 17.57 -31.14
N LEU A 473 -5.97 18.43 -30.49
CA LEU A 473 -4.99 19.27 -31.18
C LEU A 473 -3.85 18.43 -31.79
N ILE A 474 -3.33 17.45 -31.04
CA ILE A 474 -2.25 16.58 -31.51
C ILE A 474 -2.70 15.71 -32.68
N PHE A 475 -3.91 15.17 -32.64
CA PHE A 475 -4.52 14.44 -33.75
C PHE A 475 -4.51 15.29 -35.01
N HIS A 476 -5.12 16.48 -34.99
CA HIS A 476 -5.18 17.36 -36.15
C HIS A 476 -3.81 17.81 -36.67
N MET A 477 -2.87 18.13 -35.77
CA MET A 477 -1.49 18.44 -36.17
C MET A 477 -0.77 17.25 -36.82
N ALA A 478 -1.11 16.04 -36.42
CA ALA A 478 -0.51 14.81 -36.92
C ALA A 478 -1.19 14.28 -38.21
N THR A 479 -2.45 14.62 -38.47
CA THR A 479 -3.24 14.00 -39.55
C THR A 479 -3.69 14.96 -40.66
N ASP A 480 -3.83 16.26 -40.40
CA ASP A 480 -4.40 17.20 -41.39
C ASP A 480 -3.46 17.49 -42.57
N ILE A 481 -2.18 17.09 -42.48
CA ILE A 481 -1.15 17.33 -43.50
C ILE A 481 -0.81 16.00 -44.18
N ALA A 482 -1.25 15.84 -45.44
CA ALA A 482 -1.14 14.59 -46.20
C ALA A 482 0.30 14.05 -46.42
N ASN A 483 1.33 14.90 -46.28
CA ASN A 483 2.74 14.55 -46.51
C ASN A 483 3.59 14.61 -45.23
N LEU A 484 2.98 14.48 -44.04
CA LEU A 484 3.70 14.50 -42.77
C LEU A 484 4.48 13.19 -42.57
N ASN A 485 5.81 13.29 -42.50
CA ASN A 485 6.70 12.14 -42.33
C ASN A 485 7.26 12.12 -40.91
N ASN A 486 6.36 11.97 -39.94
CA ASN A 486 6.66 11.98 -38.52
C ASN A 486 6.32 10.61 -37.89
N PRO A 487 7.24 9.97 -37.14
CA PRO A 487 6.99 8.66 -36.51
C PRO A 487 5.76 8.61 -35.61
N VAL A 488 5.43 9.73 -34.95
CA VAL A 488 4.25 9.85 -34.07
C VAL A 488 2.97 9.87 -34.89
N SER A 489 2.96 10.58 -36.02
CA SER A 489 1.84 10.56 -36.98
C SER A 489 1.61 9.16 -37.53
N SER A 490 2.68 8.48 -37.98
CA SER A 490 2.58 7.09 -38.46
C SER A 490 2.07 6.13 -37.37
N ALA A 491 2.47 6.33 -36.11
CA ALA A 491 1.97 5.54 -35.00
C ALA A 491 0.48 5.80 -34.72
N ILE A 492 0.05 7.06 -34.74
CA ILE A 492 -1.37 7.43 -34.60
C ILE A 492 -2.21 6.77 -35.70
N TYR A 493 -1.80 6.88 -36.97
CA TYR A 493 -2.46 6.21 -38.09
C TYR A 493 -2.51 4.70 -37.91
N SER A 494 -1.38 4.07 -37.53
CA SER A 494 -1.36 2.62 -37.34
C SER A 494 -2.30 2.14 -36.23
N VAL A 495 -2.43 2.88 -35.13
CA VAL A 495 -3.34 2.51 -34.04
C VAL A 495 -4.78 2.73 -34.47
N MET A 496 -5.06 3.87 -35.10
CA MET A 496 -6.39 4.23 -35.59
C MET A 496 -6.90 3.24 -36.65
N ASP A 497 -6.10 2.89 -37.66
CA ASP A 497 -6.50 1.99 -38.74
C ASP A 497 -6.79 0.57 -38.24
N LYS A 498 -5.95 0.07 -37.35
CA LYS A 498 -6.21 -1.22 -36.67
C LYS A 498 -7.49 -1.12 -35.84
N GLY A 499 -7.69 0.02 -35.17
CA GLY A 499 -8.85 0.41 -34.39
C GLY A 499 -10.14 0.24 -35.17
N ILE A 500 -10.24 1.03 -36.23
CA ILE A 500 -11.36 1.09 -37.17
C ILE A 500 -11.60 -0.29 -37.80
N SER A 501 -10.54 -0.99 -38.24
CA SER A 501 -10.67 -2.29 -38.90
C SER A 501 -11.30 -3.37 -38.02
N ARG A 502 -11.08 -3.33 -36.70
CA ARG A 502 -11.77 -4.24 -35.77
C ARG A 502 -13.15 -3.73 -35.38
N LEU A 503 -13.29 -2.42 -35.18
CA LEU A 503 -14.57 -1.80 -34.85
C LEU A 503 -15.62 -2.14 -35.92
N ILE A 504 -15.28 -2.02 -37.20
CA ILE A 504 -16.16 -2.41 -38.33
C ILE A 504 -16.71 -3.84 -38.19
N LYS A 505 -15.94 -4.77 -37.61
CA LYS A 505 -16.34 -6.19 -37.47
C LYS A 505 -17.30 -6.46 -36.32
N VAL A 506 -17.37 -5.56 -35.34
CA VAL A 506 -18.20 -5.72 -34.13
C VAL A 506 -19.43 -4.81 -34.13
N LEU A 507 -19.54 -3.90 -35.10
CA LEU A 507 -20.70 -3.02 -35.25
C LEU A 507 -21.95 -3.81 -35.69
N ASP A 508 -23.04 -3.63 -34.94
CA ASP A 508 -24.37 -4.19 -35.24
C ASP A 508 -25.40 -3.03 -35.33
N PRO A 509 -26.21 -2.93 -36.40
CA PRO A 509 -26.07 -3.65 -37.66
C PRO A 509 -24.75 -3.33 -38.36
N ALA A 510 -24.25 -4.28 -39.16
CA ALA A 510 -23.07 -4.08 -39.98
C ALA A 510 -23.26 -2.87 -40.92
N LEU A 511 -22.16 -2.19 -41.26
CA LEU A 511 -22.21 -1.06 -42.21
C LEU A 511 -22.91 -1.50 -43.52
N PRO A 512 -23.91 -0.76 -44.02
CA PRO A 512 -24.57 -1.11 -45.27
C PRO A 512 -23.52 -1.16 -46.40
N THR A 513 -23.58 -2.17 -47.26
CA THR A 513 -22.57 -2.45 -48.31
C THR A 513 -22.34 -1.25 -49.24
N ILE A 514 -23.29 -0.33 -49.32
CA ILE A 514 -23.23 0.92 -50.11
C ILE A 514 -22.24 1.95 -49.49
N PHE A 515 -21.98 1.89 -48.18
CA PHE A 515 -21.03 2.78 -47.48
C PHE A 515 -19.60 2.28 -47.46
N GLN A 516 -19.30 1.09 -48.00
CA GLN A 516 -17.91 0.64 -48.20
C GLN A 516 -17.15 1.52 -49.22
N PHE A 517 -17.87 2.33 -50.00
CA PHE A 517 -17.29 3.31 -50.93
C PHE A 517 -18.00 4.68 -50.82
N GLY A 518 -17.77 5.34 -49.69
CA GLY A 518 -17.75 6.80 -49.55
C GLY A 518 -18.91 7.63 -50.11
N VAL A 519 -19.92 7.90 -49.27
CA VAL A 519 -20.50 9.24 -49.10
C VAL A 519 -21.01 9.37 -47.65
N PRO A 520 -20.53 10.31 -46.81
CA PRO A 520 -21.05 10.51 -45.47
C PRO A 520 -22.46 11.11 -45.48
N SER A 521 -23.36 10.56 -44.67
CA SER A 521 -24.50 11.30 -44.12
C SER A 521 -23.97 12.55 -43.39
N THR A 522 -24.75 13.65 -43.38
CA THR A 522 -24.36 15.00 -42.90
C THR A 522 -23.23 14.99 -41.87
N PRO A 523 -22.05 15.59 -42.17
CA PRO A 523 -20.86 15.44 -41.36
C PRO A 523 -21.06 16.08 -40.00
N ARG A 524 -21.24 15.25 -38.97
CA ARG A 524 -21.18 15.69 -37.58
C ARG A 524 -19.73 15.82 -37.18
N THR A 525 -19.36 17.01 -36.73
CA THR A 525 -17.99 17.29 -36.34
C THR A 525 -17.83 17.12 -34.84
N LEU A 526 -16.65 16.67 -34.41
CA LEU A 526 -16.35 16.62 -32.98
C LEU A 526 -16.19 18.04 -32.42
N VAL A 527 -16.68 18.27 -31.20
CA VAL A 527 -16.40 19.51 -30.45
C VAL A 527 -14.88 19.69 -30.32
N LYS A 528 -14.40 20.92 -30.51
CA LYS A 528 -12.97 21.25 -30.38
C LYS A 528 -12.49 21.23 -28.93
N THR A 529 -13.41 21.36 -27.98
CA THR A 529 -13.09 21.50 -26.57
C THR A 529 -14.06 20.71 -25.72
N LEU A 530 -13.54 20.12 -24.65
CA LEU A 530 -14.33 19.35 -23.70
C LEU A 530 -13.86 19.67 -22.27
N PRO A 531 -14.76 19.93 -21.31
CA PRO A 531 -14.40 20.13 -19.91
C PRO A 531 -13.62 18.95 -19.34
N LYS A 532 -12.83 19.19 -18.29
CA LYS A 532 -11.95 18.17 -17.69
C LYS A 532 -12.70 16.90 -17.25
N GLU A 533 -13.89 17.05 -16.67
CA GLU A 533 -14.67 15.90 -16.18
C GLU A 533 -15.28 15.11 -17.34
N GLU A 534 -15.86 15.79 -18.33
CA GLU A 534 -16.37 15.16 -19.56
C GLU A 534 -15.26 14.50 -20.37
N SER A 535 -14.06 15.08 -20.41
CA SER A 535 -12.87 14.48 -21.05
C SER A 535 -12.46 13.17 -20.41
N LYS A 536 -12.54 13.03 -19.08
CA LYS A 536 -12.24 11.76 -18.40
C LYS A 536 -13.27 10.70 -18.79
N ILE A 537 -14.55 11.07 -18.82
CA ILE A 537 -15.63 10.16 -19.16
C ILE A 537 -15.51 9.73 -20.63
N PHE A 538 -15.19 10.66 -21.55
CA PHE A 538 -14.96 10.36 -22.96
C PHE A 538 -13.88 9.28 -23.15
N PHE A 539 -12.70 9.45 -22.54
CA PHE A 539 -11.64 8.44 -22.65
C PHE A 539 -11.95 7.16 -21.87
N ALA A 540 -12.69 7.24 -20.77
CA ALA A 540 -13.12 6.04 -20.05
C ALA A 540 -14.08 5.19 -20.89
N LEU A 541 -15.07 5.80 -21.54
CA LEU A 541 -16.07 5.07 -22.33
C LEU A 541 -15.52 4.62 -23.68
N LEU A 542 -14.98 5.55 -24.48
CA LEU A 542 -14.48 5.23 -25.81
C LEU A 542 -13.15 4.50 -25.76
N GLY A 543 -12.25 4.87 -24.84
CA GLY A 543 -10.99 4.16 -24.63
C GLY A 543 -11.20 2.73 -24.14
N HIS A 544 -12.16 2.48 -23.23
CA HIS A 544 -12.47 1.12 -22.80
C HIS A 544 -12.95 0.22 -23.94
N GLN A 545 -13.79 0.72 -24.85
CA GLN A 545 -14.21 -0.05 -26.04
C GLN A 545 -13.03 -0.39 -26.96
N ILE A 546 -12.06 0.51 -27.07
CA ILE A 546 -10.83 0.30 -27.85
C ILE A 546 -9.91 -0.71 -27.15
N ASP A 547 -9.80 -0.64 -25.83
CA ASP A 547 -9.00 -1.56 -25.02
C ASP A 547 -9.57 -2.98 -25.07
N LEU A 548 -10.89 -3.14 -24.94
CA LEU A 548 -11.59 -4.43 -25.12
C LEU A 548 -11.34 -5.03 -26.50
N SER A 549 -11.13 -4.18 -27.50
CA SER A 549 -10.84 -4.62 -28.86
C SER A 549 -9.40 -5.12 -29.01
N GLY A 550 -8.50 -4.94 -28.03
CA GLY A 550 -7.14 -5.53 -27.99
C GLY A 550 -6.17 -4.95 -29.04
N ILE A 551 -6.38 -3.70 -29.45
CA ILE A 551 -5.68 -3.06 -30.59
C ILE A 551 -4.52 -2.18 -30.12
N ALA A 552 -4.75 -1.48 -29.02
CA ALA A 552 -3.78 -0.69 -28.30
C ALA A 552 -4.23 -0.65 -26.85
N ALA A 553 -3.28 -0.71 -25.92
CA ALA A 553 -3.52 -0.39 -24.52
C ALA A 553 -2.90 0.98 -24.24
N GLN A 554 -3.43 1.70 -23.25
CA GLN A 554 -2.79 2.92 -22.77
C GLN A 554 -1.31 2.64 -22.44
N SER A 555 -0.40 3.26 -23.19
CA SER A 555 1.04 3.12 -22.96
C SER A 555 1.44 3.84 -21.68
N HIS A 556 2.40 3.28 -20.94
CA HIS A 556 2.99 3.90 -19.75
C HIS A 556 4.04 4.98 -20.08
N ASP A 557 4.41 5.13 -21.35
CA ASP A 557 5.18 6.25 -21.87
C ASP A 557 4.25 7.43 -22.17
N VAL A 558 4.65 8.64 -21.77
CA VAL A 558 3.89 9.89 -22.01
C VAL A 558 3.60 10.08 -23.49
N LEU A 559 4.58 9.80 -24.36
CA LEU A 559 4.38 9.91 -25.81
C LEU A 559 3.42 8.84 -26.32
N GLY A 560 3.51 7.61 -25.83
CA GLY A 560 2.57 6.54 -26.12
C GLY A 560 1.15 6.82 -25.63
N THR A 561 0.96 7.44 -24.46
CA THR A 561 -0.36 7.92 -23.99
C THR A 561 -0.90 8.98 -24.94
N ILE A 562 -0.06 9.93 -25.34
CA ILE A 562 -0.42 10.98 -26.31
C ILE A 562 -0.85 10.37 -27.65
N ILE A 563 -0.10 9.39 -28.16
CA ILE A 563 -0.41 8.66 -29.40
C ILE A 563 -1.74 7.93 -29.27
N TYR A 564 -1.94 7.21 -28.17
CA TYR A 564 -3.17 6.48 -27.91
C TYR A 564 -4.37 7.43 -27.86
N GLU A 565 -4.33 8.48 -27.04
CA GLU A 565 -5.42 9.43 -26.90
C GLU A 565 -5.73 10.13 -28.23
N ALA A 566 -4.72 10.51 -29.01
CA ALA A 566 -4.91 11.09 -30.34
C ALA A 566 -5.56 10.09 -31.31
N ALA A 567 -5.19 8.80 -31.23
CA ALA A 567 -5.83 7.75 -32.03
C ALA A 567 -7.28 7.49 -31.61
N VAL A 568 -7.60 7.57 -30.31
CA VAL A 568 -8.99 7.50 -29.81
C VAL A 568 -9.83 8.65 -30.40
N ILE A 569 -9.28 9.87 -30.45
CA ILE A 569 -9.93 11.01 -31.13
C ILE A 569 -10.15 10.69 -32.62
N GLY A 570 -9.16 10.15 -33.31
CA GLY A 570 -9.29 9.75 -34.71
C GLY A 570 -10.38 8.72 -34.96
N MET A 571 -10.52 7.74 -34.07
CA MET A 571 -11.61 6.75 -34.11
C MET A 571 -12.98 7.38 -33.83
N ALA A 572 -13.06 8.31 -32.87
CA ALA A 572 -14.28 9.10 -32.64
C ALA A 572 -14.66 9.92 -33.88
N TYR A 573 -13.68 10.50 -34.57
CA TYR A 573 -13.88 11.29 -35.79
C TYR A 573 -14.37 10.41 -36.95
N TRP A 574 -13.83 9.19 -37.06
CA TRP A 574 -14.33 8.22 -38.02
C TRP A 574 -15.76 7.78 -37.70
N LEU A 575 -16.05 7.49 -36.42
CA LEU A 575 -17.40 7.13 -35.97
C LEU A 575 -18.41 8.26 -36.21
N SER A 576 -18.05 9.53 -35.97
CA SER A 576 -18.97 10.66 -36.19
C SER A 576 -19.41 10.78 -37.66
N SER A 577 -18.55 10.34 -38.57
CA SER A 577 -18.80 10.39 -40.02
C SER A 577 -19.50 9.14 -40.57
N ASN A 578 -19.35 7.98 -39.91
CA ASN A 578 -19.81 6.67 -40.43
C ASN A 578 -20.91 6.01 -39.59
N ARG A 579 -20.89 6.19 -38.25
CA ARG A 579 -21.85 5.64 -37.27
C ARG A 579 -22.07 6.62 -36.10
N PRO A 580 -22.63 7.81 -36.36
CA PRO A 580 -22.89 8.79 -35.30
C PRO A 580 -23.90 8.27 -34.26
N ASP A 581 -24.77 7.33 -34.65
CA ASP A 581 -25.66 6.60 -33.75
C ASP A 581 -24.87 5.86 -32.65
N VAL A 582 -23.87 5.07 -33.03
CA VAL A 582 -23.05 4.29 -32.09
C VAL A 582 -22.26 5.20 -31.15
N LEU A 583 -21.73 6.29 -31.70
CA LEU A 583 -20.96 7.25 -30.90
C LEU A 583 -21.85 8.00 -29.90
N VAL A 584 -23.09 8.34 -30.30
CA VAL A 584 -24.07 8.95 -29.41
C VAL A 584 -24.52 7.97 -28.33
N ASP A 585 -24.85 6.73 -28.69
CA ASP A 585 -25.28 5.70 -27.74
C ASP A 585 -24.20 5.36 -26.71
N LEU A 586 -22.93 5.36 -27.13
CA LEU A 586 -21.80 5.08 -26.24
C LEU A 586 -21.56 6.19 -25.22
N LEU A 587 -21.81 7.45 -25.59
CA LEU A 587 -21.41 8.61 -24.80
C LEU A 587 -22.57 9.34 -24.12
N THR A 588 -23.82 9.15 -24.58
CA THR A 588 -25.01 9.79 -24.02
C THR A 588 -25.58 8.95 -22.86
N PRO A 589 -26.01 9.57 -21.73
CA PRO A 589 -26.21 11.01 -21.50
C PRO A 589 -24.97 11.74 -20.94
N TRP A 590 -23.81 11.10 -20.90
CA TRP A 590 -22.69 11.56 -20.09
C TRP A 590 -21.80 12.61 -20.78
N VAL A 591 -21.65 12.56 -22.10
CA VAL A 591 -20.80 13.46 -22.88
C VAL A 591 -21.44 13.78 -24.24
N THR A 592 -21.60 15.06 -24.55
CA THR A 592 -22.06 15.52 -25.88
C THR A 592 -20.87 16.01 -26.70
N ILE A 593 -20.43 15.20 -27.68
CA ILE A 593 -19.24 15.53 -28.48
C ILE A 593 -19.52 15.88 -29.94
N LEU A 594 -20.77 15.73 -30.40
CA LEU A 594 -21.14 16.02 -31.79
C LEU A 594 -21.76 17.41 -31.90
N VAL A 595 -21.30 18.17 -32.89
CA VAL A 595 -21.87 19.46 -33.33
C VAL A 595 -22.38 19.31 -34.76
#